data_AF-A0A7K3UN06-F1
#
_entry.id   AF-A0A7K3UN06-F1
#
_cell.length_a   1.000
_cell.length_b   1.000
_cell.length_c   1.000
_cell.angle_alpha   90.00
_cell.angle_beta   90.00
_cell.angle_gamma   90.00
#
_symmetry.space_group_name_H-M   'P 1'
#
loop_
_entity.id
_entity.type
_entity.pdbx_description
1 polymer ?
#
loop_
_entity_poly.entity_id
_entity_poly.type
_entity_poly.pdbx_seq_one_letter_code
_entity_poly.pdbx_strand_id
1 'polypeptide(L)'
;FVEQAEWSMLVQLFNQRLQERIQSGELKTISGGTARSVKIAPDYQSLFFRVNARDDNMQDAANALMAELATIDQHGFSAEELDDVKSTRLTWLKNAVDQQAERDLRMLTSRLASSSLNNTPFLSPE
;
A
#
# COMPACT_ATOMS: atom_id res chain seq x y z
N PHE A 1 16.02 1.63 -4.27
CA PHE A 1 14.91 2.13 -5.13
C PHE A 1 14.02 1.01 -5.61
N VAL A 2 14.51 0.05 -6.42
CA VAL A 2 13.69 -1.05 -6.94
C VAL A 2 12.99 -1.85 -5.84
N GLU A 3 13.76 -2.30 -4.84
CA GLU A 3 13.21 -3.08 -3.73
C GLU A 3 12.12 -2.33 -2.92
N GLN A 4 12.28 -1.02 -2.69
CA GLN A 4 11.26 -0.22 -2.01
C GLN A 4 9.99 -0.09 -2.86
N ALA A 5 10.12 0.03 -4.19
CA ALA A 5 8.99 0.07 -5.09
C ALA A 5 8.26 -1.28 -5.11
N GLU A 6 8.98 -2.40 -5.08
CA GLU A 6 8.41 -3.76 -5.00
C GLU A 6 7.63 -3.96 -3.69
N TRP A 7 8.23 -3.63 -2.54
CA TRP A 7 7.52 -3.70 -1.24
C TRP A 7 6.26 -2.83 -1.23
N SER A 8 6.36 -1.63 -1.77
CA SER A 8 5.23 -0.71 -1.91
C SER A 8 4.15 -1.23 -2.85
N MET A 9 4.53 -1.91 -3.94
CA MET A 9 3.58 -2.54 -4.86
C MET A 9 2.88 -3.74 -4.21
N LEU A 10 3.59 -4.60 -3.50
CA LEU A 10 2.98 -5.73 -2.77
C LEU A 10 1.93 -5.26 -1.76
N VAL A 11 2.24 -4.19 -1.01
CA VAL A 11 1.29 -3.56 -0.09
C VAL A 11 0.07 -3.03 -0.83
N GLN A 12 0.25 -2.37 -1.98
CA GLN A 12 -0.86 -1.84 -2.75
C GLN A 12 -1.70 -2.93 -3.40
N LEU A 13 -1.09 -4.00 -3.92
CA LEU A 13 -1.77 -5.14 -4.53
C LEU A 13 -2.67 -5.85 -3.50
N PHE A 14 -2.17 -6.08 -2.29
CA PHE A 14 -3.00 -6.60 -1.19
C PHE A 14 -4.19 -5.68 -0.91
N ASN A 15 -3.95 -4.37 -0.80
CA ASN A 15 -5.01 -3.39 -0.55
C ASN A 15 -6.05 -3.39 -1.69
N GLN A 16 -5.61 -3.44 -2.95
CA GLN A 16 -6.47 -3.46 -4.12
C GLN A 16 -7.38 -4.68 -4.12
N ARG A 17 -6.81 -5.88 -4.05
CA ARG A 17 -7.56 -7.13 -4.06
C ARG A 17 -8.56 -7.22 -2.90
N LEU A 18 -8.14 -6.83 -1.69
CA LEU A 18 -9.05 -6.80 -0.53
C LEU A 18 -10.23 -5.84 -0.75
N GLN A 19 -9.99 -4.65 -1.31
CA GLN A 19 -11.04 -3.68 -1.61
C GLN A 19 -11.98 -4.17 -2.71
N GLU A 20 -11.47 -4.79 -3.77
CA GLU A 20 -12.28 -5.37 -4.85
C GLU A 20 -13.22 -6.45 -4.31
N ARG A 21 -12.73 -7.34 -3.43
CA ARG A 21 -13.54 -8.39 -2.78
C ARG A 21 -14.59 -7.84 -1.82
N ILE A 22 -14.31 -6.73 -1.13
CA ILE A 22 -15.30 -6.05 -0.29
C ILE A 22 -16.38 -5.39 -1.17
N GLN A 23 -15.98 -4.69 -2.23
CA GLN A 23 -16.89 -3.97 -3.13
C GLN A 23 -17.79 -4.89 -3.95
N SER A 24 -17.25 -6.04 -4.41
CA SER A 24 -18.03 -7.10 -5.07
C SER A 24 -18.98 -7.83 -4.11
N GLY A 25 -18.78 -7.67 -2.79
CA GLY A 25 -19.63 -8.25 -1.75
C GLY A 25 -19.25 -9.67 -1.36
N GLU A 26 -18.06 -10.16 -1.72
CA GLU A 26 -17.53 -11.45 -1.26
C GLU A 26 -17.19 -11.42 0.24
N LEU A 27 -16.66 -10.30 0.73
CA LEU A 27 -16.17 -10.15 2.10
C LEU A 27 -17.09 -9.28 2.98
N LYS A 28 -18.38 -9.63 3.06
CA LYS A 28 -19.38 -8.91 3.88
C LYS A 28 -19.25 -9.12 5.39
N THR A 29 -18.55 -10.17 5.80
CA THR A 29 -18.36 -10.59 7.20
C THR A 29 -17.27 -9.81 7.93
N ILE A 30 -16.51 -8.97 7.21
CA ILE A 30 -15.48 -8.09 7.76
C ILE A 30 -15.88 -6.62 7.55
N SER A 31 -15.26 -5.70 8.29
CA SER A 31 -15.54 -4.26 8.15
C SER A 31 -14.57 -3.54 7.20
N GLY A 32 -13.42 -4.16 6.88
CA GLY A 32 -12.41 -3.62 5.99
C GLY A 32 -11.03 -4.22 6.26
N GLY A 33 -9.99 -3.57 5.76
CA GLY A 33 -8.62 -3.92 6.08
C GLY A 33 -7.60 -3.09 5.32
N THR A 34 -6.33 -3.29 5.65
CA THR A 34 -5.22 -2.58 5.02
C THR A 34 -3.90 -3.32 5.22
N ALA A 35 -3.02 -3.23 4.23
CA ALA A 35 -1.58 -3.46 4.37
C ALA A 35 -0.84 -2.12 4.41
N ARG A 36 0.21 -2.02 5.23
CA ARG A 36 1.07 -0.83 5.32
C ARG A 36 2.52 -1.19 5.65
N SER A 37 3.44 -0.32 5.25
CA SER A 37 4.82 -0.28 5.75
C SER A 37 4.96 0.84 6.79
N VAL A 38 5.70 0.56 7.87
CA VAL A 38 6.06 1.55 8.89
C VAL A 38 7.53 1.40 9.29
N LYS A 39 8.27 2.53 9.31
CA LYS A 39 9.64 2.57 9.83
C LYS A 39 9.62 2.35 11.35
N ILE A 40 10.36 1.36 11.83
CA ILE A 40 10.45 1.01 13.27
C ILE A 40 11.83 1.30 13.86
N ALA A 41 12.87 1.34 13.01
CA ALA A 41 14.22 1.75 13.35
C ALA A 41 14.89 2.42 12.13
N PRO A 42 16.09 3.01 12.26
CA PRO A 42 16.81 3.61 11.13
C PRO A 42 16.95 2.67 9.92
N ASP A 43 17.17 1.40 10.18
CA ASP A 43 17.46 0.33 9.23
C ASP A 43 16.38 -0.77 9.16
N TYR A 44 15.27 -0.62 9.91
CA TYR A 44 14.17 -1.59 9.94
C TYR A 44 12.81 -0.96 9.64
N GLN A 45 12.02 -1.71 8.88
CA GLN A 45 10.60 -1.47 8.67
C GLN A 45 9.78 -2.69 9.07
N SER A 46 8.51 -2.47 9.42
CA SER A 46 7.51 -3.51 9.59
C SER A 46 6.48 -3.41 8.47
N LEU A 47 6.26 -4.52 7.77
CA LEU A 47 5.15 -4.71 6.86
C LEU A 47 4.08 -5.50 7.60
N PHE A 48 2.88 -4.94 7.71
CA PHE A 48 1.78 -5.63 8.37
C PHE A 48 0.53 -5.66 7.48
N PHE A 49 -0.22 -6.75 7.61
CA PHE A 49 -1.48 -7.00 6.93
C PHE A 49 -2.57 -7.09 7.98
N ARG A 50 -3.64 -6.33 7.81
CA ARG A 50 -4.74 -6.24 8.78
C ARG A 50 -6.07 -6.42 8.06
N VAL A 51 -6.92 -7.24 8.66
CA VAL A 51 -8.36 -7.27 8.39
C VAL A 51 -9.08 -6.85 9.66
N ASN A 52 -10.03 -5.93 9.52
CA ASN A 52 -10.84 -5.43 10.62
C ASN A 52 -12.09 -6.32 10.76
N ALA A 53 -12.30 -6.86 11.96
CA ALA A 53 -13.50 -7.60 12.26
C ALA A 53 -14.75 -6.73 12.11
N ARG A 54 -15.86 -7.38 11.76
CA ARG A 54 -17.19 -6.79 11.89
C ARG A 54 -17.71 -7.18 13.28
N ASP A 55 -18.08 -6.17 14.07
CA ASP A 55 -18.45 -6.34 15.47
C ASP A 55 -17.36 -7.14 16.22
N ASP A 56 -17.73 -8.18 16.97
CA ASP A 56 -16.79 -9.03 17.71
C ASP A 56 -16.38 -10.31 16.95
N ASN A 57 -16.67 -10.40 15.65
CA ASN A 57 -16.43 -11.60 14.85
C ASN A 57 -14.96 -11.75 14.42
N MET A 58 -14.12 -12.07 15.41
CA MET A 58 -12.68 -12.26 15.22
C MET A 58 -12.35 -13.46 14.33
N GLN A 59 -13.20 -14.49 14.33
CA GLN A 59 -12.98 -15.69 13.52
C GLN A 59 -13.05 -15.36 12.04
N ASP A 60 -14.05 -14.58 11.61
CA ASP A 60 -14.18 -14.21 10.20
C ASP A 60 -13.08 -13.27 9.73
N ALA A 61 -12.62 -12.35 10.60
CA ALA A 61 -11.46 -11.51 10.30
C ALA A 61 -10.18 -12.34 10.12
N ALA A 62 -9.93 -13.29 11.01
CA ALA A 62 -8.78 -14.19 10.92
C ALA A 62 -8.85 -15.06 9.67
N ASN A 63 -10.01 -15.65 9.39
CA ASN A 63 -10.24 -16.47 8.20
C ASN A 63 -10.00 -15.67 6.91
N ALA A 64 -10.54 -14.46 6.82
CA ALA A 64 -10.37 -13.61 5.65
C ALA A 64 -8.90 -13.24 5.43
N LEU A 65 -8.17 -12.85 6.49
CA LEU A 65 -6.75 -12.55 6.40
C LEU A 65 -5.93 -13.77 5.96
N MET A 66 -6.16 -14.92 6.59
CA MET A 66 -5.42 -16.15 6.27
C MET A 66 -5.71 -16.66 4.86
N ALA A 67 -6.97 -16.58 4.41
CA ALA A 67 -7.35 -16.98 3.06
C ALA A 67 -6.69 -16.10 2.00
N GLU A 68 -6.62 -14.79 2.26
CA GLU A 68 -5.99 -13.83 1.35
C GLU A 68 -4.48 -14.09 1.22
N LEU A 69 -3.79 -14.25 2.36
CA LEU A 69 -2.36 -14.57 2.39
C LEU A 69 -2.07 -15.92 1.71
N ALA A 70 -2.86 -16.95 2.01
CA ALA A 70 -2.70 -18.27 1.40
C ALA A 70 -2.91 -18.25 -0.12
N THR A 71 -3.83 -17.41 -0.61
CA THR A 71 -4.05 -17.23 -2.05
C THR A 71 -2.85 -16.58 -2.71
N ILE A 72 -2.25 -15.57 -2.06
CA ILE A 72 -1.02 -14.91 -2.53
C ILE A 72 0.15 -15.88 -2.51
N ASP A 73 0.29 -16.72 -1.49
CA ASP A 73 1.37 -17.72 -1.40
C ASP A 73 1.28 -18.76 -2.53
N GLN A 74 0.07 -19.15 -2.94
CA GLN A 74 -0.13 -20.18 -3.96
C GLN A 74 -0.08 -19.64 -5.39
N HIS A 75 -0.60 -18.43 -5.61
CA HIS A 75 -0.84 -17.91 -6.96
C HIS A 75 -0.21 -16.55 -7.22
N GLY A 76 0.30 -15.88 -6.19
CA GLY A 76 0.82 -14.52 -6.29
C GLY A 76 -0.25 -13.53 -6.75
N PHE A 77 0.18 -12.59 -7.59
CA PHE A 77 -0.67 -11.62 -8.28
C PHE A 77 -0.60 -11.85 -9.78
N SER A 78 -1.73 -11.63 -10.45
CA SER A 78 -1.83 -11.69 -11.91
C SER A 78 -1.06 -10.55 -12.58
N ALA A 79 -0.80 -10.70 -13.88
CA ALA A 79 -0.16 -9.65 -14.67
C ALA A 79 -1.05 -8.41 -14.74
N GLU A 80 -2.36 -8.61 -14.89
CA GLU A 80 -3.37 -7.56 -14.99
C GLU A 80 -3.45 -6.72 -13.70
N GLU A 81 -3.43 -7.36 -12.52
CA GLU A 81 -3.38 -6.65 -11.23
C GLU A 81 -2.12 -5.79 -11.11
N LEU A 82 -0.96 -6.32 -11.53
CA LEU A 82 0.29 -5.58 -11.48
C LEU A 82 0.29 -4.39 -12.45
N ASP A 83 -0.24 -4.58 -13.66
CA ASP A 83 -0.31 -3.52 -14.66
C ASP A 83 -1.26 -2.42 -14.24
N ASP A 84 -2.39 -2.73 -13.60
CA ASP A 84 -3.34 -1.75 -13.07
C ASP A 84 -2.73 -0.87 -11.96
N VAL A 85 -2.01 -1.50 -11.00
CA VAL A 85 -1.27 -0.75 -9.97
C VAL A 85 -0.24 0.17 -10.59
N LYS A 86 0.51 -0.30 -11.59
CA LYS A 86 1.51 0.50 -12.30
C LYS A 86 0.86 1.66 -13.04
N SER A 87 -0.20 1.43 -13.82
CA SER A 87 -0.85 2.48 -14.62
C SER A 87 -1.47 3.55 -13.73
N THR A 88 -2.10 3.14 -12.62
CA THR A 88 -2.69 4.08 -11.65
C THR A 88 -1.61 4.94 -11.00
N ARG A 89 -0.50 4.33 -10.55
CA ARG A 89 0.63 5.08 -9.99
C ARG A 89 1.28 6.02 -11.00
N LEU A 90 1.53 5.57 -12.22
CA LEU A 90 2.16 6.39 -13.26
C LEU A 90 1.27 7.57 -13.67
N THR A 91 -0.04 7.37 -13.72
CA THR A 91 -1.01 8.45 -13.96
C THR A 91 -0.96 9.49 -12.86
N TRP A 92 -0.92 9.05 -11.60
CA TRP A 92 -0.80 9.96 -10.46
C TRP A 92 0.53 10.72 -10.47
N LEU A 93 1.66 10.03 -10.72
CA LEU A 93 2.98 10.65 -10.82
C LEU A 93 3.07 11.67 -11.94
N LYS A 94 2.47 11.38 -13.10
CA LYS A 94 2.39 12.33 -14.22
C LYS A 94 1.66 13.60 -13.80
N ASN A 95 0.50 13.47 -13.17
CA ASN A 95 -0.25 14.61 -12.65
C ASN A 95 0.52 15.38 -11.56
N ALA A 96 1.25 14.68 -10.68
CA ALA A 96 2.05 15.29 -9.62
C ALA A 96 3.27 16.09 -10.14
N VAL A 97 3.77 15.74 -11.33
CA VAL A 97 4.77 16.54 -12.06
C VAL A 97 4.10 17.79 -12.63
N ASP A 98 2.96 17.64 -13.30
CA ASP A 98 2.25 18.76 -13.91
C ASP A 98 1.76 19.80 -12.86
N GLN A 99 1.37 19.33 -11.67
CA GLN A 99 0.87 20.16 -10.55
C GLN A 99 1.92 20.46 -9.48
N GLN A 100 3.21 20.31 -9.78
CA GLN A 100 4.27 20.42 -8.75
C GLN A 100 4.31 21.76 -8.00
N ALA A 101 3.84 22.84 -8.63
CA ALA A 101 3.80 24.18 -8.04
C ALA A 101 2.71 24.34 -6.97
N GLU A 102 1.71 23.46 -6.95
CA GLU A 102 0.53 23.53 -6.06
C GLU A 102 0.68 22.63 -4.82
N ARG A 103 1.86 22.07 -4.60
CA ARG A 103 2.11 21.14 -3.50
C ARG A 103 1.98 21.81 -2.14
N ASP A 104 1.47 21.04 -1.18
CA ASP A 104 1.44 21.46 0.22
C ASP A 104 2.87 21.74 0.74
N LEU A 105 3.09 22.99 1.17
CA LEU A 105 4.39 23.48 1.59
C LEU A 105 4.95 22.70 2.80
N ARG A 106 4.06 22.32 3.73
CA ARG A 106 4.45 21.60 4.94
C ARG A 106 4.92 20.18 4.60
N MET A 107 4.21 19.49 3.72
CA MET A 107 4.56 18.16 3.24
C MET A 107 5.89 18.19 2.47
N LEU A 108 6.09 19.18 1.58
CA LEU A 108 7.34 19.35 0.83
C LEU A 108 8.53 19.57 1.76
N THR A 109 8.39 20.46 2.74
CA THR A 109 9.44 20.75 3.75
C THR A 109 9.77 19.50 4.57
N SER A 110 8.75 18.75 4.98
CA SER A 110 8.93 17.52 5.77
C SER A 110 9.67 16.43 4.98
N ARG A 111 9.41 16.33 3.67
CA ARG A 111 10.11 15.38 2.79
C ARG A 111 11.57 15.75 2.56
N LEU A 112 11.86 17.04 2.41
CA LEU A 112 13.24 17.52 2.33
C LEU A 112 13.99 17.23 3.64
N ALA A 113 13.36 17.49 4.79
CA ALA A 113 13.92 17.16 6.10
C ALA A 113 14.18 15.66 6.27
N SER A 114 13.25 14.80 5.82
CA SER A 114 13.43 13.34 5.81
C SER A 114 14.59 12.91 4.91
N SER A 115 14.71 13.50 3.71
CA SER A 115 15.81 13.20 2.78
C SER A 115 17.17 13.54 3.40
N SER A 116 17.25 14.69 4.07
CA SER A 116 18.42 15.13 4.83
C SER A 116 18.75 14.18 5.98
N LEU A 117 17.77 13.83 6.81
CA LEU A 117 17.96 12.94 7.96
C LEU A 117 18.47 11.54 7.56
N ASN A 118 17.97 11.00 6.44
CA ASN A 118 18.34 9.66 5.99
C ASN A 118 19.50 9.67 4.97
N ASN A 119 20.08 10.84 4.66
CA ASN A 119 21.11 11.01 3.62
C ASN A 119 20.72 10.36 2.28
N THR A 120 19.50 10.65 1.83
CA THR A 120 18.95 10.11 0.57
C THR A 120 18.69 11.25 -0.42
N PRO A 121 18.81 11.01 -1.74
CA PRO A 121 18.46 12.02 -2.74
C PRO A 121 17.01 12.46 -2.58
N PHE A 122 16.78 13.77 -2.61
CA PHE A 122 15.43 14.31 -2.59
C PHE A 122 14.73 14.03 -3.92
N LEU A 123 13.68 13.20 -3.87
CA LEU A 123 12.81 12.92 -5.01
C LEU A 123 11.50 13.68 -4.85
N SER A 124 11.33 14.67 -5.72
CA SER A 124 10.23 15.62 -5.76
C SER A 124 8.85 15.04 -6.17
N PRO A 125 8.71 14.03 -7.06
CA PRO A 125 7.40 13.68 -7.64
C PRO A 125 6.47 12.78 -6.81
N GLU A 126 6.91 12.23 -5.67
CA GLU A 126 5.97 11.53 -4.75
C GLU A 126 5.12 12.47 -3.91
#